data_AF-K1ZII5-F1
#
_entry.id   AF-K1ZII5-F1
#
_cell.length_a   1.000
_cell.length_b   1.000
_cell.length_c   1.000
_cell.angle_alpha   90.00
_cell.angle_beta   90.00
_cell.angle_gamma   90.00
#
_symmetry.space_group_name_H-M   'P 1'
#
loop_
_entity.id
_entity.type
_entity.pdbx_description
1 polymer ?
#
loop_
_entity_poly.entity_id
_entity_poly.type
_entity_poly.pdbx_seq_one_letter_code
_entity_poly.pdbx_strand_id
1 'polypeptide(L)'
;MQQEKIIETKTCRHCGISFDITDKDLEFYEKVSPVFGGVKYTIPSPTLCPDCRQQRRLSFRNERKLYKRKCDLTGKDIISIYAPDKQYKVYEQSEWWSDKWDPMDYWRDFDFSRGFFEQYGELMKDVPRLSLWGFGNENCEYTNLLANSHNCYYTISGVDLDDVHHSFWIARCKDIVNSTRCFDSSGLYNCIDCHDCHASRGLFRCSDCSDSAYLHDCIGCTHCIACVWLRNASYYIGNKKYDPQDYAKKLATLSDKDMKELYEEVYSNKAVPCLWIYNCDSCVWDQLVNSQGSIKCFDSDAIEKCKYLTFGLIMNNCMDVDYDSETRYALEEIVGYQLYQVIWVNYCS
;
A
#
# COMPACT_ATOMS: atom_id res chain seq x y z
N MET A 1 19.94 -7.14 -22.82
CA MET A 1 20.24 -7.69 -21.47
C MET A 1 21.60 -8.38 -21.51
N GLN A 2 22.39 -8.31 -20.43
CA GLN A 2 23.24 -9.45 -20.07
C GLN A 2 22.30 -10.51 -19.49
N GLN A 3 22.42 -11.75 -19.94
CA GLN A 3 21.60 -12.85 -19.43
C GLN A 3 22.14 -13.24 -18.05
N GLU A 4 21.30 -13.15 -17.01
CA GLU A 4 21.70 -13.63 -15.67
C GLU A 4 22.05 -15.11 -15.72
N LYS A 5 23.11 -15.48 -15.02
CA LYS A 5 23.61 -16.85 -14.99
C LYS A 5 23.12 -17.54 -13.73
N ILE A 6 22.33 -18.61 -13.88
CA ILE A 6 22.02 -19.52 -12.78
C ILE A 6 23.34 -20.12 -12.26
N ILE A 7 23.59 -19.97 -10.97
CA ILE A 7 24.75 -20.51 -10.26
C ILE A 7 24.37 -21.77 -9.49
N GLU A 8 23.15 -21.81 -8.93
CA GLU A 8 22.63 -22.89 -8.11
C GLU A 8 21.12 -22.99 -8.26
N THR A 9 20.56 -24.21 -8.34
CA THR A 9 19.13 -24.47 -8.22
C THR A 9 18.87 -25.18 -6.89
N LYS A 10 18.03 -24.59 -6.03
CA LYS A 10 17.73 -25.07 -4.68
C LYS A 10 16.31 -25.60 -4.55
N THR A 11 16.09 -26.57 -3.66
CA THR A 11 14.77 -27.00 -3.22
C THR A 11 14.30 -26.14 -2.03
N CYS A 12 13.10 -25.57 -2.09
CA CYS A 12 12.51 -24.79 -1.00
C CYS A 12 12.22 -25.68 0.23
N ARG A 13 12.78 -25.31 1.38
CA ARG A 13 12.61 -26.05 2.64
C ARG A 13 11.15 -26.12 3.13
N HIS A 14 10.27 -25.20 2.71
CA HIS A 14 8.88 -25.17 3.16
C HIS A 14 7.92 -25.92 2.22
N CYS A 15 7.91 -25.59 0.93
CA CYS A 15 6.94 -26.13 -0.05
C CYS A 15 7.53 -27.14 -1.05
N GLY A 16 8.83 -27.45 -0.99
CA GLY A 16 9.47 -28.45 -1.84
C GLY A 16 9.70 -28.06 -3.31
N ILE A 17 9.26 -26.88 -3.76
CA ILE A 17 9.50 -26.44 -5.15
C ILE A 17 10.96 -26.05 -5.38
N SER A 18 11.47 -26.26 -6.59
CA SER A 18 12.77 -25.75 -7.01
C SER A 18 12.73 -24.24 -7.28
N PHE A 19 13.83 -23.54 -6.99
CA PHE A 19 14.04 -22.14 -7.33
C PHE A 19 15.54 -21.87 -7.57
N ASP A 20 15.85 -20.93 -8.46
CA ASP A 20 17.22 -20.63 -8.85
C ASP A 20 17.84 -19.49 -8.01
N ILE A 21 19.17 -19.50 -7.93
CA ILE A 21 20.05 -18.43 -7.44
C ILE A 21 20.96 -18.03 -8.60
N THR A 22 21.00 -16.74 -8.95
CA THR A 22 21.83 -16.23 -10.05
C THR A 22 23.10 -15.53 -9.58
N ASP A 23 23.98 -15.20 -10.52
CA ASP A 23 25.17 -14.37 -10.28
C ASP A 23 24.80 -13.01 -9.66
N LYS A 24 23.64 -12.45 -10.04
CA LYS A 24 23.14 -11.17 -9.52
C LYS A 24 22.54 -11.27 -8.12
N ASP A 25 22.03 -12.43 -7.74
CA ASP A 25 21.63 -12.67 -6.35
C ASP A 25 22.86 -12.74 -5.43
N LEU A 26 23.93 -13.41 -5.87
CA LEU A 26 25.18 -13.49 -5.10
C LEU A 26 25.93 -12.14 -5.04
N GLU A 27 25.99 -11.39 -6.16
CA GLU A 27 26.49 -10.01 -6.16
C GLU A 27 25.69 -9.12 -5.19
N PHE A 28 24.38 -9.32 -5.07
CA PHE A 28 23.55 -8.56 -4.15
C PHE A 28 23.78 -8.93 -2.69
N TYR A 29 23.74 -10.22 -2.33
CA TYR A 29 23.96 -10.64 -0.94
C TYR A 29 25.34 -10.20 -0.45
N GLU A 30 26.39 -10.33 -1.28
CA GLU A 30 27.72 -9.82 -0.96
C GLU A 30 27.74 -8.28 -0.86
N LYS A 31 26.97 -7.55 -1.66
CA LYS A 31 26.85 -6.08 -1.57
C LYS A 31 26.21 -5.59 -0.27
N VAL A 32 25.19 -6.28 0.26
CA VAL A 32 24.48 -5.85 1.48
C VAL A 32 25.02 -6.47 2.77
N SER A 33 25.89 -7.48 2.68
CA SER A 33 26.45 -8.18 3.84
C SER A 33 27.16 -7.25 4.85
N PRO A 34 26.75 -7.22 6.14
CA PRO A 34 27.23 -6.26 7.12
C PRO A 34 28.69 -6.52 7.54
N VAL A 35 29.34 -5.47 8.05
CA VAL A 35 30.72 -5.50 8.54
C VAL A 35 30.73 -5.08 10.02
N PHE A 36 31.15 -5.98 10.90
CA PHE A 36 31.31 -5.72 12.33
C PHE A 36 32.79 -5.88 12.71
N GLY A 37 33.38 -4.86 13.36
CA GLY A 37 34.80 -4.89 13.76
C GLY A 37 35.80 -5.05 12.60
N GLY A 38 35.40 -4.70 11.37
CA GLY A 38 36.20 -4.93 10.15
C GLY A 38 36.05 -6.34 9.54
N VAL A 39 35.34 -7.25 10.20
CA VAL A 39 35.00 -8.57 9.66
C VAL A 39 33.66 -8.49 8.91
N LYS A 40 33.62 -8.97 7.67
CA LYS A 40 32.41 -9.05 6.87
C LYS A 40 31.67 -10.35 7.12
N TYR A 41 30.37 -10.27 7.35
CA TYR A 41 29.50 -11.42 7.64
C TYR A 41 28.63 -11.69 6.41
N THR A 42 29.16 -12.49 5.47
CA THR A 42 28.49 -12.79 4.21
C THR A 42 27.14 -13.48 4.44
N ILE A 43 26.10 -12.88 3.85
CA ILE A 43 24.72 -13.32 3.95
C ILE A 43 24.50 -14.53 3.03
N PRO A 44 23.96 -15.65 3.53
CA PRO A 44 23.79 -16.87 2.75
C PRO A 44 22.63 -16.72 1.76
N SER A 45 22.78 -17.29 0.55
CA SER A 45 21.70 -17.39 -0.42
C SER A 45 20.51 -18.19 0.17
N PRO A 46 19.25 -17.81 -0.10
CA PRO A 46 18.09 -18.25 0.67
C PRO A 46 17.85 -19.78 0.64
N THR A 47 17.09 -20.26 1.62
CA THR A 47 16.60 -21.66 1.74
C THR A 47 15.09 -21.79 1.48
N LEU A 48 14.42 -20.67 1.22
CA LEU A 48 13.01 -20.56 0.86
C LEU A 48 12.89 -19.90 -0.51
N CYS A 49 12.01 -20.43 -1.35
CA CYS A 49 11.60 -19.76 -2.58
C CYS A 49 10.92 -18.41 -2.27
N PRO A 50 10.90 -17.45 -3.21
CA PRO A 50 10.40 -16.09 -2.97
C PRO A 50 8.97 -16.06 -2.37
N ASP A 51 8.09 -16.89 -2.91
CA ASP A 51 6.68 -16.93 -2.52
C ASP A 51 6.51 -17.39 -1.04
N CYS A 52 7.41 -18.25 -0.54
CA CYS A 52 7.46 -18.62 0.87
C CYS A 52 8.17 -17.58 1.75
N ARG A 53 9.09 -16.77 1.21
CA ARG A 53 9.65 -15.61 1.91
C ARG A 53 8.56 -14.54 2.14
N GLN A 54 7.75 -14.27 1.13
CA GLN A 54 6.59 -13.37 1.23
C GLN A 54 5.56 -13.85 2.24
N GLN A 55 5.18 -15.14 2.23
CA GLN A 55 4.27 -15.70 3.24
C GLN A 55 4.81 -15.54 4.68
N ARG A 56 6.12 -15.76 4.88
CA ARG A 56 6.79 -15.52 6.16
C ARG A 56 6.74 -14.04 6.57
N ARG A 57 7.02 -13.11 5.64
CA ARG A 57 6.91 -11.67 5.88
C ARG A 57 5.50 -11.25 6.27
N LEU A 58 4.52 -11.55 5.43
CA LEU A 58 3.11 -11.19 5.65
C LEU A 58 2.54 -11.82 6.93
N SER A 59 3.11 -12.90 7.47
CA SER A 59 2.68 -13.47 8.76
C SER A 59 2.83 -12.53 9.96
N PHE A 60 3.67 -11.49 9.86
CA PHE A 60 3.80 -10.44 10.88
C PHE A 60 2.87 -9.23 10.66
N ARG A 61 2.23 -9.12 9.48
CA ARG A 61 1.34 -8.03 9.10
C ARG A 61 -0.13 -8.47 9.15
N ASN A 62 -0.89 -7.90 10.08
CA ASN A 62 -2.35 -7.96 10.03
C ASN A 62 -2.93 -6.57 9.82
N GLU A 63 -3.26 -6.28 8.57
CA GLU A 63 -3.92 -5.03 8.17
C GLU A 63 -5.46 -5.14 8.20
N ARG A 64 -6.03 -6.28 7.79
CA ARG A 64 -7.45 -6.38 7.42
C ARG A 64 -8.38 -6.95 8.50
N LYS A 65 -7.86 -7.50 9.60
CA LYS A 65 -8.69 -8.24 10.57
C LYS A 65 -8.55 -7.71 11.99
N LEU A 66 -9.49 -6.85 12.34
CA LEU A 66 -9.62 -6.27 13.68
C LEU A 66 -10.39 -7.21 14.63
N TYR A 67 -10.03 -7.17 15.91
CA TYR A 67 -10.64 -7.95 16.98
C TYR A 67 -10.99 -7.04 18.16
N LYS A 68 -12.14 -7.30 18.80
CA LYS A 68 -12.43 -6.75 20.13
C LYS A 68 -11.71 -7.60 21.18
N ARG A 69 -10.91 -6.96 22.04
CA ARG A 69 -10.28 -7.59 23.22
C ARG A 69 -10.27 -6.63 24.42
N LYS A 70 -9.69 -7.04 25.53
CA LYS A 70 -9.37 -6.14 26.64
C LYS A 70 -7.95 -5.59 26.49
N CYS A 71 -7.75 -4.37 26.96
CA CYS A 71 -6.41 -3.81 27.21
C CYS A 71 -5.81 -4.50 28.43
N ASP A 72 -4.62 -5.08 28.29
CA ASP A 72 -3.98 -5.85 29.36
C ASP A 72 -3.39 -4.96 30.48
N LEU A 73 -3.35 -3.63 30.31
CA LEU A 73 -3.01 -2.67 31.37
C LEU A 73 -4.24 -2.14 32.12
N THR A 74 -5.35 -1.85 31.42
CA THR A 74 -6.48 -1.08 31.97
C THR A 74 -7.79 -1.83 32.10
N GLY A 75 -7.95 -3.01 31.47
CA GLY A 75 -9.22 -3.74 31.42
C GLY A 75 -10.33 -3.07 30.58
N LYS A 76 -10.06 -1.94 29.92
CA LYS A 76 -10.96 -1.32 28.94
C LYS A 76 -11.18 -2.26 27.75
N ASP A 77 -12.34 -2.15 27.10
CA ASP A 77 -12.57 -2.78 25.80
C ASP A 77 -11.86 -2.00 24.70
N ILE A 78 -11.13 -2.70 23.84
CA ILE A 78 -10.30 -2.11 22.78
C ILE A 78 -10.44 -2.86 21.46
N ILE A 79 -10.11 -2.18 20.37
CA ILE A 79 -9.90 -2.77 19.04
C ILE A 79 -8.42 -3.09 18.88
N SER A 80 -8.08 -4.23 18.28
CA SER A 80 -6.68 -4.62 18.03
C SER A 80 -6.52 -5.53 16.81
N ILE A 81 -5.32 -5.51 16.21
CA ILE A 81 -4.88 -6.51 15.22
C ILE A 81 -4.60 -7.89 15.84
N TYR A 82 -4.58 -8.03 17.16
CA TYR A 82 -4.32 -9.29 17.87
C TYR A 82 -5.59 -9.93 18.41
N ALA A 83 -5.85 -11.16 17.98
CA ALA A 83 -6.99 -11.95 18.45
C ALA A 83 -6.92 -12.21 19.98
N PRO A 84 -8.07 -12.31 20.68
CA PRO A 84 -8.12 -12.53 22.12
C PRO A 84 -7.68 -13.93 22.56
N ASP A 85 -7.46 -14.87 21.63
CA ASP A 85 -6.92 -16.20 21.91
C ASP A 85 -5.38 -16.24 21.92
N LYS A 86 -4.70 -15.12 21.68
CA LYS A 86 -3.23 -15.05 21.62
C LYS A 86 -2.63 -14.63 22.96
N GLN A 87 -1.61 -15.37 23.40
CA GLN A 87 -0.86 -15.20 24.65
C GLN A 87 0.05 -13.95 24.68
N TYR A 88 -0.35 -12.86 24.03
CA TYR A 88 0.38 -11.60 23.99
C TYR A 88 -0.39 -10.55 24.79
N LYS A 89 0.31 -9.82 25.66
CA LYS A 89 -0.22 -8.61 26.31
C LYS A 89 -0.36 -7.51 25.26
N VAL A 90 -1.45 -6.75 25.29
CA VAL A 90 -1.78 -5.72 24.29
C VAL A 90 -2.33 -4.47 24.97
N TYR A 91 -1.75 -3.33 24.67
CA TYR A 91 -2.13 -2.02 25.23
C TYR A 91 -2.77 -1.12 24.15
N GLU A 92 -3.73 -0.30 24.56
CA GLU A 92 -4.28 0.81 23.75
C GLU A 92 -3.23 1.92 23.55
N GLN A 93 -3.37 2.71 22.48
CA GLN A 93 -2.43 3.73 22.03
C GLN A 93 -2.09 4.74 23.15
N SER A 94 -3.11 5.23 23.84
CA SER A 94 -3.01 6.23 24.92
C SER A 94 -2.34 5.72 26.20
N GLU A 95 -2.24 4.39 26.37
CA GLU A 95 -1.56 3.75 27.49
C GLU A 95 -0.15 3.30 27.07
N TRP A 96 0.01 2.84 25.83
CA TRP A 96 1.30 2.51 25.21
C TRP A 96 2.24 3.72 25.13
N TRP A 97 1.73 4.88 24.73
CA TRP A 97 2.48 6.15 24.67
C TRP A 97 2.48 6.92 26.01
N SER A 98 2.41 6.23 27.16
CA SER A 98 2.36 6.86 28.49
C SER A 98 3.36 6.23 29.48
N ASP A 99 3.78 7.01 30.49
CA ASP A 99 4.77 6.64 31.52
C ASP A 99 4.29 5.56 32.52
N LYS A 100 3.27 4.77 32.16
CA LYS A 100 2.67 3.71 33.00
C LYS A 100 3.35 2.34 32.85
N TRP A 101 4.29 2.21 31.92
CA TRP A 101 5.10 1.02 31.71
C TRP A 101 6.46 1.41 31.13
N ASP A 102 7.52 0.68 31.46
CA ASP A 102 8.84 0.85 30.84
C ASP A 102 9.19 -0.41 30.03
N PRO A 103 9.60 -0.32 28.75
CA PRO A 103 10.15 -1.48 28.02
C PRO A 103 11.37 -2.10 28.72
N MET A 104 12.11 -1.33 29.53
CA MET A 104 13.25 -1.82 30.32
C MET A 104 12.84 -2.75 31.47
N ASP A 105 11.60 -2.70 31.98
CA ASP A 105 11.11 -3.62 33.05
C ASP A 105 11.17 -5.09 32.61
N TYR A 106 11.26 -5.35 31.30
CA TYR A 106 11.30 -6.68 30.70
C TYR A 106 12.71 -7.19 30.40
N TRP A 107 13.77 -6.50 30.84
CA TRP A 107 15.16 -6.94 30.65
C TRP A 107 15.45 -8.29 31.32
N ARG A 108 16.31 -9.10 30.69
CA ARG A 108 16.69 -10.45 31.14
C ARG A 108 18.14 -10.74 30.73
N ASP A 109 18.89 -11.43 31.58
CA ASP A 109 20.12 -12.09 31.19
C ASP A 109 19.84 -13.23 30.19
N PHE A 110 20.77 -13.49 29.27
CA PHE A 110 20.64 -14.58 28.30
C PHE A 110 21.21 -15.90 28.84
N ASP A 111 20.37 -16.93 28.89
CA ASP A 111 20.76 -18.28 29.30
C ASP A 111 21.35 -19.06 28.12
N PHE A 112 22.67 -19.18 28.09
CA PHE A 112 23.41 -19.93 27.07
C PHE A 112 23.18 -21.46 27.12
N SER A 113 22.47 -21.99 28.12
CA SER A 113 22.06 -23.40 28.17
C SER A 113 20.73 -23.70 27.44
N ARG A 114 19.94 -22.66 27.13
CA ARG A 114 18.61 -22.77 26.50
C ARG A 114 18.60 -22.31 25.05
N GLY A 115 17.55 -22.67 24.30
CA GLY A 115 17.40 -22.24 22.91
C GLY A 115 17.09 -20.74 22.80
N PHE A 116 17.70 -20.04 21.83
CA PHE A 116 17.39 -18.61 21.59
C PHE A 116 15.90 -18.36 21.33
N PHE A 117 15.28 -19.14 20.43
CA PHE A 117 13.87 -18.99 20.07
C PHE A 117 12.88 -19.34 21.21
N GLU A 118 13.34 -20.09 22.20
CA GLU A 118 12.57 -20.43 23.41
C GLU A 118 12.48 -19.20 24.32
N GLN A 119 13.64 -18.65 24.70
CA GLN A 119 13.75 -17.45 25.53
C GLN A 119 13.14 -16.22 24.85
N TYR A 120 13.37 -16.05 23.54
CA TYR A 120 12.74 -15.00 22.75
C TYR A 120 11.21 -15.20 22.66
N GLY A 121 10.73 -16.45 22.58
CA GLY A 121 9.31 -16.79 22.61
C GLY A 121 8.63 -16.52 23.96
N GLU A 122 9.38 -16.52 25.06
CA GLU A 122 8.92 -16.08 26.38
C GLU A 122 8.87 -14.54 26.46
N LEU A 123 9.96 -13.86 26.10
CA LEU A 123 10.04 -12.40 26.06
C LEU A 123 8.93 -11.80 25.19
N MET A 124 8.66 -12.37 24.02
CA MET A 124 7.63 -11.92 23.07
C MET A 124 6.18 -12.15 23.53
N LYS A 125 5.96 -12.81 24.68
CA LYS A 125 4.66 -12.89 25.39
C LYS A 125 4.58 -11.90 26.55
N ASP A 126 5.72 -11.71 27.23
CA ASP A 126 5.80 -10.86 28.40
C ASP A 126 5.84 -9.37 28.07
N VAL A 127 6.58 -8.97 27.04
CA VAL A 127 6.60 -7.60 26.54
C VAL A 127 5.25 -7.28 25.90
N PRO A 128 4.59 -6.16 26.25
CA PRO A 128 3.32 -5.77 25.65
C PRO A 128 3.47 -5.39 24.17
N ARG A 129 2.32 -5.28 23.49
CA ARG A 129 2.25 -4.86 22.08
C ARG A 129 1.23 -3.74 21.90
N LEU A 130 1.52 -2.81 21.01
CA LEU A 130 0.59 -1.78 20.59
C LEU A 130 -0.62 -2.40 19.87
N SER A 131 -1.83 -2.07 20.30
CA SER A 131 -3.09 -2.66 19.82
C SER A 131 -3.35 -2.48 18.32
N LEU A 132 -3.15 -1.26 17.81
CA LEU A 132 -3.12 -0.87 16.40
C LEU A 132 -1.99 0.15 16.22
N TRP A 133 -1.14 -0.02 15.21
CA TRP A 133 0.04 0.81 15.02
C TRP A 133 -0.32 2.20 14.48
N GLY A 134 0.20 3.25 15.11
CA GLY A 134 0.03 4.64 14.69
C GLY A 134 0.48 5.64 15.76
N PHE A 135 0.70 6.89 15.35
CA PHE A 135 1.17 7.98 16.23
C PHE A 135 0.54 9.33 15.83
N GLY A 136 0.34 10.23 16.80
CA GLY A 136 -0.17 11.57 16.54
C GLY A 136 -1.63 11.66 16.05
N ASN A 137 -2.44 10.61 16.25
CA ASN A 137 -3.81 10.56 15.73
C ASN A 137 -4.88 10.95 16.78
N GLU A 138 -5.85 11.78 16.39
CA GLU A 138 -7.05 12.16 17.12
C GLU A 138 -8.30 11.48 16.49
N ASN A 139 -9.22 10.97 17.32
CA ASN A 139 -10.47 10.30 16.89
C ASN A 139 -10.27 9.19 15.82
N CYS A 140 -9.35 8.25 16.11
CA CYS A 140 -8.84 7.24 15.16
C CYS A 140 -8.71 5.84 15.80
N GLU A 141 -9.73 5.39 16.57
CA GLU A 141 -9.69 4.21 17.45
C GLU A 141 -9.64 2.83 16.75
N TYR A 142 -9.84 2.75 15.44
CA TYR A 142 -9.81 1.49 14.67
C TYR A 142 -8.81 1.50 13.48
N THR A 143 -8.05 2.58 13.25
CA THR A 143 -7.06 2.63 12.14
C THR A 143 -5.77 1.93 12.51
N ASN A 144 -5.08 1.36 11.53
CA ASN A 144 -3.81 0.68 11.70
C ASN A 144 -2.87 1.04 10.54
N LEU A 145 -1.62 1.39 10.85
CA LEU A 145 -0.62 1.93 9.91
C LEU A 145 -0.99 3.34 9.40
N LEU A 146 -1.20 4.28 10.33
CA LEU A 146 -1.56 5.68 10.03
C LEU A 146 -0.94 6.66 11.06
N ALA A 147 -0.63 7.89 10.64
CA ALA A 147 0.00 8.93 11.46
C ALA A 147 -0.60 10.33 11.28
N ASN A 148 -0.46 11.17 12.30
CA ASN A 148 -0.79 12.61 12.34
C ASN A 148 -2.23 12.99 11.89
N SER A 149 -3.21 12.11 12.09
CA SER A 149 -4.60 12.24 11.58
C SER A 149 -5.62 12.76 12.61
N HIS A 150 -6.75 13.29 12.15
CA HIS A 150 -7.88 13.78 12.95
C HIS A 150 -9.20 13.38 12.27
N ASN A 151 -9.86 12.32 12.77
CA ASN A 151 -11.04 11.69 12.16
C ASN A 151 -10.73 10.92 10.85
N CYS A 152 -10.31 9.65 10.96
CA CYS A 152 -10.13 8.73 9.82
C CYS A 152 -10.87 7.40 10.06
N TYR A 153 -11.51 6.80 9.04
CA TYR A 153 -12.46 5.70 9.22
C TYR A 153 -12.57 4.76 8.00
N TYR A 154 -12.39 3.44 8.15
CA TYR A 154 -11.35 2.89 9.00
C TYR A 154 -10.29 2.22 8.12
N THR A 155 -9.34 3.08 7.78
CA THR A 155 -8.51 3.10 6.57
C THR A 155 -7.20 2.32 6.75
N ILE A 156 -6.63 1.87 5.62
CA ILE A 156 -5.40 1.08 5.52
C ILE A 156 -4.74 1.42 4.17
N SER A 157 -3.59 2.07 4.06
CA SER A 157 -3.09 3.19 4.86
C SER A 157 -3.33 4.50 4.09
N GLY A 158 -2.85 5.63 4.60
CA GLY A 158 -2.91 6.93 3.90
C GLY A 158 -1.83 7.90 4.38
N VAL A 159 -1.71 9.06 3.72
CA VAL A 159 -0.71 10.10 4.08
C VAL A 159 -1.31 11.49 4.34
N ASP A 160 -2.31 11.96 3.58
CA ASP A 160 -2.88 13.32 3.75
C ASP A 160 -4.39 13.34 4.08
N LEU A 161 -4.80 12.45 4.98
CA LEU A 161 -5.76 12.75 6.06
C LEU A 161 -7.27 12.96 5.76
N ASP A 162 -8.05 12.72 6.82
CA ASP A 162 -9.23 13.44 7.36
C ASP A 162 -10.35 14.01 6.42
N ASP A 163 -11.48 14.52 6.93
CA ASP A 163 -12.28 13.84 7.96
C ASP A 163 -12.85 12.49 7.45
N VAL A 164 -12.63 12.15 6.16
CA VAL A 164 -12.72 10.78 5.57
C VAL A 164 -14.12 10.14 5.68
N HIS A 165 -14.28 8.91 5.18
CA HIS A 165 -14.88 7.75 5.87
C HIS A 165 -14.75 6.45 5.03
N HIS A 166 -13.62 6.32 4.32
CA HIS A 166 -13.22 5.23 3.41
C HIS A 166 -11.67 5.09 3.39
N SER A 167 -11.06 4.50 2.36
CA SER A 167 -10.54 3.11 2.39
C SER A 167 -9.29 2.99 1.49
N PHE A 168 -8.58 1.85 1.60
CA PHE A 168 -7.35 1.46 0.87
C PHE A 168 -7.31 1.97 -0.59
N TRP A 169 -6.45 2.92 -0.99
CA TRP A 169 -5.20 3.44 -0.41
C TRP A 169 -5.06 4.92 -0.85
N ILE A 170 -4.58 5.86 -0.01
CA ILE A 170 -4.80 7.30 -0.26
C ILE A 170 -3.61 8.26 -0.02
N ALA A 171 -3.39 9.18 -0.97
CA ALA A 171 -2.71 10.47 -0.80
C ALA A 171 -2.97 11.33 -2.07
N ARG A 172 -3.51 12.54 -2.07
CA ARG A 172 -3.77 13.47 -0.94
C ARG A 172 -5.24 13.87 -0.85
N CYS A 173 -5.68 14.32 0.33
CA CYS A 173 -7.09 14.14 0.74
C CYS A 173 -7.71 15.36 1.48
N LYS A 174 -8.72 15.08 2.30
CA LYS A 174 -9.76 15.97 2.87
C LYS A 174 -10.73 16.65 1.89
N ASP A 175 -12.05 16.49 1.97
CA ASP A 175 -12.93 15.64 2.81
C ASP A 175 -13.65 14.59 1.91
N ILE A 176 -13.44 13.28 2.15
CA ILE A 176 -13.76 12.22 1.15
C ILE A 176 -14.70 11.14 1.70
N VAL A 177 -15.79 10.81 0.99
CA VAL A 177 -16.65 9.64 1.29
C VAL A 177 -16.94 8.76 0.06
N ASN A 178 -15.89 8.20 -0.55
CA ASN A 178 -15.78 6.86 -1.20
C ASN A 178 -14.34 6.70 -1.76
N SER A 179 -13.70 5.52 -1.67
CA SER A 179 -12.29 5.36 -2.07
C SER A 179 -11.86 3.95 -2.49
N THR A 180 -11.38 3.84 -3.74
CA THR A 180 -10.25 3.01 -4.24
C THR A 180 -9.82 3.57 -5.61
N ARG A 181 -8.54 3.78 -5.93
CA ARG A 181 -7.64 4.74 -5.25
C ARG A 181 -7.90 6.18 -5.75
N CYS A 182 -7.42 7.20 -5.03
CA CYS A 182 -7.41 8.59 -5.51
C CYS A 182 -6.10 9.32 -5.15
N PHE A 183 -5.66 10.22 -6.03
CA PHE A 183 -4.51 11.11 -5.85
C PHE A 183 -4.87 12.58 -6.10
N ASP A 184 -4.26 13.50 -5.34
CA ASP A 184 -4.38 14.97 -5.44
C ASP A 184 -5.79 15.52 -5.82
N SER A 185 -6.85 14.99 -5.18
CA SER A 185 -8.24 15.21 -5.58
C SER A 185 -9.13 15.70 -4.44
N SER A 186 -10.15 16.52 -4.72
CA SER A 186 -10.97 17.16 -3.68
C SER A 186 -12.45 17.33 -4.06
N GLY A 187 -13.34 17.23 -3.05
CA GLY A 187 -14.79 17.38 -3.24
C GLY A 187 -15.41 16.32 -4.16
N LEU A 188 -15.01 15.04 -3.98
CA LEU A 188 -15.45 13.92 -4.82
C LEU A 188 -16.52 13.04 -4.15
N TYR A 189 -17.43 12.50 -4.95
CA TYR A 189 -18.45 11.55 -4.50
C TYR A 189 -18.58 10.34 -5.42
N ASN A 190 -18.41 9.13 -4.85
CA ASN A 190 -18.47 7.85 -5.56
C ASN A 190 -17.59 7.82 -6.82
N CYS A 191 -16.28 8.02 -6.63
CA CYS A 191 -15.26 8.00 -7.68
C CYS A 191 -14.26 6.86 -7.46
N ILE A 192 -13.70 6.34 -8.55
CA ILE A 192 -12.75 5.20 -8.56
C ILE A 192 -11.60 5.53 -9.51
N ASP A 193 -10.37 5.25 -9.08
CA ASP A 193 -9.12 5.45 -9.83
C ASP A 193 -9.03 6.85 -10.46
N CYS A 194 -8.88 7.89 -9.64
CA CYS A 194 -8.88 9.29 -10.09
C CYS A 194 -7.62 10.08 -9.66
N HIS A 195 -7.21 11.03 -10.49
CA HIS A 195 -6.03 11.90 -10.31
C HIS A 195 -6.37 13.34 -10.68
N ASP A 196 -5.95 14.35 -9.91
CA ASP A 196 -6.26 15.78 -10.16
C ASP A 196 -7.76 16.04 -10.47
N CYS A 197 -8.66 15.47 -9.68
CA CYS A 197 -10.11 15.53 -9.91
C CYS A 197 -10.82 16.37 -8.84
N HIS A 198 -11.65 17.32 -9.27
CA HIS A 198 -12.25 18.33 -8.39
C HIS A 198 -13.76 18.50 -8.60
N ALA A 199 -14.50 18.71 -7.51
CA ALA A 199 -15.93 19.07 -7.50
C ALA A 199 -16.81 18.17 -8.42
N SER A 200 -16.53 16.86 -8.44
CA SER A 200 -17.01 15.92 -9.44
C SER A 200 -17.47 14.60 -8.83
N ARG A 201 -18.27 13.82 -9.56
CA ARG A 201 -18.96 12.64 -8.99
C ARG A 201 -19.21 11.52 -10.00
N GLY A 202 -19.17 10.27 -9.56
CA GLY A 202 -19.37 9.12 -10.45
C GLY A 202 -18.25 8.94 -11.48
N LEU A 203 -17.01 9.32 -11.15
CA LEU A 203 -15.86 9.20 -12.04
C LEU A 203 -15.24 7.79 -11.97
N PHE A 204 -14.73 7.28 -13.09
CA PHE A 204 -14.02 6.00 -13.17
C PHE A 204 -12.80 6.13 -14.10
N ARG A 205 -11.57 5.89 -13.61
CA ARG A 205 -10.33 6.02 -14.39
C ARG A 205 -10.22 7.36 -15.11
N CYS A 206 -10.20 8.45 -14.33
CA CYS A 206 -10.22 9.82 -14.84
C CYS A 206 -9.06 10.66 -14.30
N SER A 207 -8.58 11.64 -15.08
CA SER A 207 -7.44 12.49 -14.72
C SER A 207 -7.67 13.94 -15.14
N ASP A 208 -7.27 14.94 -14.33
CA ASP A 208 -7.43 16.37 -14.68
C ASP A 208 -8.88 16.70 -15.07
N CYS A 209 -9.82 16.53 -14.14
CA CYS A 209 -11.27 16.68 -14.42
C CYS A 209 -12.00 17.51 -13.35
N SER A 210 -12.79 18.49 -13.79
CA SER A 210 -13.53 19.40 -12.91
C SER A 210 -15.02 19.48 -13.23
N ASP A 211 -15.85 19.86 -12.25
CA ASP A 211 -17.25 20.27 -12.44
C ASP A 211 -18.10 19.27 -13.27
N SER A 212 -17.85 17.97 -13.09
CA SER A 212 -18.31 16.91 -14.00
C SER A 212 -18.99 15.74 -13.29
N ALA A 213 -19.84 15.02 -14.01
CA ALA A 213 -20.61 13.91 -13.47
C ALA A 213 -20.63 12.70 -14.43
N TYR A 214 -20.44 11.51 -13.89
CA TYR A 214 -20.49 10.24 -14.64
C TYR A 214 -19.52 10.21 -15.84
N LEU A 215 -18.23 10.18 -15.56
CA LEU A 215 -17.16 10.08 -16.56
C LEU A 215 -16.43 8.73 -16.47
N HIS A 216 -15.94 8.23 -17.61
CA HIS A 216 -15.19 6.97 -17.68
C HIS A 216 -14.08 7.04 -18.73
N ASP A 217 -12.83 6.72 -18.35
CA ASP A 217 -11.64 6.87 -19.21
C ASP A 217 -11.54 8.30 -19.81
N CYS A 218 -11.69 9.36 -19.00
CA CYS A 218 -11.67 10.77 -19.44
C CYS A 218 -10.44 11.52 -18.88
N ILE A 219 -9.86 12.43 -19.68
CA ILE A 219 -8.71 13.27 -19.26
C ILE A 219 -8.92 14.73 -19.68
N GLY A 220 -8.57 15.70 -18.84
CA GLY A 220 -8.64 17.13 -19.18
C GLY A 220 -10.07 17.62 -19.42
N CYS A 221 -11.04 17.12 -18.65
CA CYS A 221 -12.47 17.29 -18.94
C CYS A 221 -13.16 18.16 -17.87
N THR A 222 -13.78 19.25 -18.30
CA THR A 222 -14.54 20.17 -17.42
C THR A 222 -15.97 20.36 -17.91
N HIS A 223 -16.95 20.50 -17.02
CA HIS A 223 -18.36 20.64 -17.40
C HIS A 223 -18.83 19.54 -18.36
N CYS A 224 -18.56 18.28 -18.00
CA CYS A 224 -18.90 17.09 -18.79
C CYS A 224 -19.85 16.16 -18.01
N ILE A 225 -20.87 15.62 -18.70
CA ILE A 225 -21.90 14.76 -18.10
C ILE A 225 -22.06 13.48 -18.93
N ALA A 226 -22.04 12.31 -18.28
CA ALA A 226 -22.31 11.01 -18.93
C ALA A 226 -21.42 10.79 -20.17
N CYS A 227 -20.10 10.94 -20.01
CA CYS A 227 -19.15 10.95 -21.12
C CYS A 227 -18.01 9.93 -20.92
N VAL A 228 -17.64 9.26 -22.00
CA VAL A 228 -16.64 8.19 -22.02
C VAL A 228 -15.58 8.51 -23.09
N TRP A 229 -14.30 8.21 -22.83
CA TRP A 229 -13.18 8.39 -23.77
C TRP A 229 -12.88 9.83 -24.22
N LEU A 230 -13.35 10.87 -23.50
CA LEU A 230 -13.06 12.26 -23.87
C LEU A 230 -11.66 12.71 -23.44
N ARG A 231 -11.07 13.62 -24.22
CA ARG A 231 -9.77 14.25 -23.97
C ARG A 231 -9.92 15.76 -24.21
N ASN A 232 -9.48 16.59 -23.26
CA ASN A 232 -9.42 18.05 -23.37
C ASN A 232 -10.77 18.66 -23.82
N ALA A 233 -11.86 18.26 -23.16
CA ALA A 233 -13.24 18.51 -23.59
C ALA A 233 -14.01 19.39 -22.58
N SER A 234 -14.93 20.22 -23.11
CA SER A 234 -15.78 21.09 -22.28
C SER A 234 -17.19 21.24 -22.84
N TYR A 235 -18.19 21.28 -21.95
CA TYR A 235 -19.61 21.40 -22.27
C TYR A 235 -20.14 20.21 -23.09
N TYR A 236 -19.83 18.98 -22.66
CA TYR A 236 -20.33 17.75 -23.28
C TYR A 236 -21.39 17.06 -22.42
N ILE A 237 -22.44 16.54 -23.07
CA ILE A 237 -23.45 15.68 -22.45
C ILE A 237 -23.66 14.47 -23.36
N GLY A 238 -23.49 13.25 -22.85
CA GLY A 238 -23.68 12.02 -23.64
C GLY A 238 -22.74 11.92 -24.85
N ASN A 239 -21.46 12.26 -24.67
CA ASN A 239 -20.44 12.42 -25.72
C ASN A 239 -20.77 13.45 -26.84
N LYS A 240 -21.80 14.27 -26.71
CA LYS A 240 -22.16 15.34 -27.66
C LYS A 240 -21.78 16.71 -27.11
N LYS A 241 -21.20 17.57 -27.95
CA LYS A 241 -20.84 18.95 -27.59
C LYS A 241 -22.08 19.85 -27.60
N TYR A 242 -22.14 20.78 -26.65
CA TYR A 242 -23.12 21.85 -26.58
C TYR A 242 -22.42 23.21 -26.48
N ASP A 243 -23.09 24.28 -26.94
CA ASP A 243 -22.68 25.64 -26.59
C ASP A 243 -23.07 25.93 -25.13
N PRO A 244 -22.29 26.75 -24.37
CA PRO A 244 -22.47 26.90 -22.92
C PRO A 244 -23.89 27.31 -22.48
N GLN A 245 -24.58 28.11 -23.29
CA GLN A 245 -25.96 28.53 -23.01
C GLN A 245 -26.96 27.36 -23.10
N ASP A 246 -26.77 26.43 -24.03
CA ASP A 246 -27.64 25.27 -24.22
C ASP A 246 -27.23 24.10 -23.32
N TYR A 247 -25.93 23.98 -22.99
CA TYR A 247 -25.46 23.13 -21.91
C TYR A 247 -26.14 23.50 -20.58
N ALA A 248 -26.15 24.78 -20.20
CA ALA A 248 -26.78 25.25 -18.96
C ALA A 248 -28.30 24.97 -18.93
N LYS A 249 -29.01 25.23 -20.03
CA LYS A 249 -30.44 24.86 -20.18
C LYS A 249 -30.64 23.35 -20.05
N LYS A 250 -29.77 22.53 -20.64
CA LYS A 250 -29.91 21.07 -20.63
C LYS A 250 -29.59 20.49 -19.25
N LEU A 251 -28.52 20.92 -18.60
CA LEU A 251 -28.17 20.57 -17.22
C LEU A 251 -29.32 20.86 -16.26
N ALA A 252 -29.98 22.01 -16.36
CA ALA A 252 -31.15 22.36 -15.55
C ALA A 252 -32.39 21.45 -15.75
N THR A 253 -32.38 20.54 -16.74
CA THR A 253 -33.43 19.54 -16.97
C THR A 253 -33.04 18.11 -16.58
N LEU A 254 -31.80 17.87 -16.11
CA LEU A 254 -31.30 16.54 -15.77
C LEU A 254 -31.29 16.35 -14.26
N SER A 255 -32.03 15.36 -13.77
CA SER A 255 -31.85 14.83 -12.42
C SER A 255 -30.62 13.92 -12.35
N ASP A 256 -30.19 13.61 -11.13
CA ASP A 256 -29.11 12.65 -10.89
C ASP A 256 -29.33 11.30 -11.59
N LYS A 257 -30.56 10.80 -11.53
CA LYS A 257 -30.99 9.55 -12.17
C LYS A 257 -30.81 9.62 -13.69
N ASP A 258 -31.23 10.72 -14.32
CA ASP A 258 -31.14 10.88 -15.77
C ASP A 258 -29.68 10.94 -16.25
N MET A 259 -28.79 11.55 -15.47
CA MET A 259 -27.34 11.55 -15.76
C MET A 259 -26.76 10.13 -15.69
N LYS A 260 -27.18 9.34 -14.70
CA LYS A 260 -26.73 7.96 -14.53
C LYS A 260 -27.28 7.03 -15.64
N GLU A 261 -28.57 7.10 -15.96
CA GLU A 261 -29.18 6.27 -17.01
C GLU A 261 -28.57 6.59 -18.40
N LEU A 262 -28.31 7.87 -18.68
CA LEU A 262 -27.58 8.28 -19.89
C LEU A 262 -26.13 7.75 -19.91
N TYR A 263 -25.45 7.72 -18.76
CA TYR A 263 -24.10 7.15 -18.67
C TYR A 263 -24.10 5.64 -18.94
N GLU A 264 -25.07 4.91 -18.39
CA GLU A 264 -25.22 3.47 -18.63
C GLU A 264 -25.54 3.19 -20.11
N GLU A 265 -26.36 4.02 -20.78
CA GLU A 265 -26.59 3.94 -22.23
C GLU A 265 -25.29 4.18 -23.03
N VAL A 266 -24.57 5.26 -22.74
CA VAL A 266 -23.36 5.64 -23.49
C VAL A 266 -22.24 4.62 -23.29
N TYR A 267 -22.01 4.17 -22.06
CA TYR A 267 -20.98 3.18 -21.73
C TYR A 267 -21.25 1.82 -22.38
N SER A 268 -22.49 1.33 -22.32
CA SER A 268 -22.88 0.03 -22.93
C SER A 268 -22.64 -0.05 -24.44
N ASN A 269 -22.46 1.10 -25.11
CA ASN A 269 -22.19 1.23 -26.53
C ASN A 269 -20.70 1.50 -26.85
N LYS A 270 -19.77 1.21 -25.93
CA LYS A 270 -18.31 1.39 -26.13
C LYS A 270 -17.53 0.09 -25.94
N ALA A 271 -16.46 -0.06 -26.72
CA ALA A 271 -15.43 -1.05 -26.43
C ALA A 271 -14.49 -0.54 -25.32
N VAL A 272 -13.96 -1.46 -24.51
CA VAL A 272 -13.02 -1.18 -23.42
C VAL A 272 -11.77 -2.04 -23.62
N PRO A 273 -10.54 -1.49 -23.47
CA PRO A 273 -9.30 -2.27 -23.53
C PRO A 273 -9.23 -3.35 -22.44
N CYS A 274 -8.51 -4.43 -22.72
CA CYS A 274 -8.30 -5.55 -21.79
C CYS A 274 -7.02 -5.44 -20.94
N LEU A 275 -6.15 -4.46 -21.21
CA LEU A 275 -4.89 -4.19 -20.50
C LEU A 275 -4.58 -2.69 -20.52
N TRP A 276 -3.89 -2.21 -19.50
CA TRP A 276 -3.42 -0.83 -19.29
C TRP A 276 -1.90 -0.84 -19.08
N ILE A 277 -1.16 -0.59 -20.16
CA ILE A 277 0.31 -0.62 -20.20
C ILE A 277 0.78 0.64 -20.95
N TYR A 278 1.61 1.46 -20.32
CA TYR A 278 2.11 2.72 -20.88
C TYR A 278 3.62 2.85 -20.73
N ASN A 279 4.33 3.12 -21.84
CA ASN A 279 5.79 3.35 -21.85
C ASN A 279 6.59 2.25 -21.11
N CYS A 280 6.30 0.97 -21.40
CA CYS A 280 6.99 -0.17 -20.80
C CYS A 280 7.73 -1.03 -21.84
N ASP A 281 8.91 -1.53 -21.48
CA ASP A 281 9.71 -2.46 -22.28
C ASP A 281 10.01 -3.75 -21.50
N SER A 282 9.82 -4.90 -22.16
CA SER A 282 10.17 -6.22 -21.65
C SER A 282 9.50 -6.57 -20.31
N CYS A 283 8.29 -6.05 -20.08
CA CYS A 283 7.46 -6.33 -18.90
C CYS A 283 6.31 -7.30 -19.21
N VAL A 284 5.70 -7.84 -18.15
CA VAL A 284 4.54 -8.72 -18.16
C VAL A 284 3.57 -8.26 -17.07
N TRP A 285 2.26 -8.45 -17.26
CA TRP A 285 1.13 -8.00 -16.44
C TRP A 285 0.54 -6.62 -16.81
N ASP A 286 -0.41 -6.17 -16.01
CA ASP A 286 -1.35 -5.06 -16.23
C ASP A 286 -1.07 -3.91 -15.24
N GLN A 287 -1.65 -2.73 -15.45
CA GLN A 287 -1.45 -1.52 -14.64
C GLN A 287 0.03 -1.05 -14.57
N LEU A 288 0.72 -1.10 -15.72
CA LEU A 288 2.16 -0.81 -15.81
C LEU A 288 2.45 0.54 -16.49
N VAL A 289 3.32 1.34 -15.86
CA VAL A 289 3.78 2.64 -16.35
C VAL A 289 5.31 2.72 -16.26
N ASN A 290 5.98 3.35 -17.24
CA ASN A 290 7.41 3.74 -17.24
C ASN A 290 8.43 2.64 -16.85
N SER A 291 8.11 1.36 -17.06
CA SER A 291 8.87 0.22 -16.52
C SER A 291 9.76 -0.49 -17.55
N GLN A 292 10.97 -0.89 -17.15
CA GLN A 292 11.87 -1.71 -17.99
C GLN A 292 12.50 -2.87 -17.21
N GLY A 293 12.36 -4.10 -17.73
CA GLY A 293 13.14 -5.27 -17.28
C GLY A 293 12.77 -5.88 -15.92
N SER A 294 11.61 -5.56 -15.35
CA SER A 294 11.15 -6.06 -14.04
C SER A 294 10.54 -7.47 -14.09
N ILE A 295 10.75 -8.27 -13.03
CA ILE A 295 10.24 -9.65 -12.89
C ILE A 295 9.60 -9.83 -11.50
N LYS A 296 8.29 -10.12 -11.46
CA LYS A 296 7.44 -10.21 -10.24
C LYS A 296 7.45 -8.90 -9.39
N CYS A 297 6.69 -7.88 -9.83
CA CYS A 297 6.51 -6.62 -9.12
C CYS A 297 5.04 -6.15 -9.18
N PHE A 298 4.50 -5.60 -8.07
CA PHE A 298 3.18 -4.95 -7.99
C PHE A 298 3.16 -3.94 -6.81
N ASP A 299 3.26 -2.62 -6.96
CA ASP A 299 3.43 -1.76 -8.13
C ASP A 299 4.60 -0.77 -7.84
N SER A 300 4.97 0.19 -8.70
CA SER A 300 6.19 1.00 -8.50
C SER A 300 6.23 2.32 -9.27
N ASP A 301 7.16 3.22 -8.94
CA ASP A 301 7.75 4.19 -9.89
C ASP A 301 9.30 4.17 -9.86
N ALA A 302 9.95 4.65 -10.93
CA ALA A 302 11.37 4.98 -11.14
C ALA A 302 12.51 4.11 -10.53
N ILE A 303 12.50 2.77 -10.72
CA ILE A 303 13.48 1.82 -10.15
C ILE A 303 14.25 0.99 -11.21
N GLU A 304 15.57 0.74 -11.01
CA GLU A 304 16.41 -0.08 -11.92
C GLU A 304 17.23 -1.21 -11.23
N LYS A 305 16.75 -2.46 -11.30
CA LYS A 305 17.38 -3.72 -10.78
C LYS A 305 16.96 -4.17 -9.36
N CYS A 306 15.65 -4.19 -9.08
CA CYS A 306 15.08 -4.90 -7.93
C CYS A 306 14.49 -6.26 -8.33
N LYS A 307 14.31 -7.16 -7.35
CA LYS A 307 13.59 -8.44 -7.52
C LYS A 307 12.60 -8.64 -6.37
N TYR A 308 11.46 -9.27 -6.65
CA TYR A 308 10.47 -9.71 -5.66
C TYR A 308 9.89 -8.55 -4.82
N LEU A 309 8.96 -7.77 -5.39
CA LEU A 309 8.53 -6.49 -4.82
C LEU A 309 7.00 -6.34 -4.83
N THR A 310 6.42 -5.81 -3.75
CA THR A 310 4.97 -5.72 -3.53
C THR A 310 4.52 -4.35 -2.97
N PHE A 311 5.32 -3.29 -3.20
CA PHE A 311 4.95 -1.96 -3.75
C PHE A 311 6.13 -0.99 -3.51
N GLY A 312 6.26 0.09 -4.28
CA GLY A 312 7.36 1.06 -4.15
C GLY A 312 7.03 2.47 -4.66
N LEU A 313 7.74 3.50 -4.17
CA LEU A 313 7.73 4.86 -4.72
C LEU A 313 8.97 5.16 -5.59
N ILE A 314 10.21 5.33 -5.07
CA ILE A 314 11.45 5.42 -5.90
C ILE A 314 12.68 4.77 -5.21
N MET A 315 12.91 3.46 -5.39
CA MET A 315 13.80 2.65 -4.54
C MET A 315 14.68 1.57 -5.19
N ASN A 316 16.01 1.62 -5.07
CA ASN A 316 16.88 0.74 -5.90
C ASN A 316 17.71 -0.36 -5.19
N ASN A 317 17.86 -1.49 -5.90
CA ASN A 317 18.34 -2.84 -5.54
C ASN A 317 17.80 -3.41 -4.21
N CYS A 318 16.67 -4.14 -4.27
CA CYS A 318 16.04 -4.82 -3.12
C CYS A 318 15.65 -6.28 -3.44
N MET A 319 15.58 -7.14 -2.40
CA MET A 319 15.19 -8.57 -2.42
C MET A 319 14.70 -9.03 -1.02
N ASP A 320 13.51 -8.75 -0.50
CA ASP A 320 12.18 -8.55 -1.12
C ASP A 320 11.32 -7.54 -0.27
N VAL A 321 10.24 -6.91 -0.77
CA VAL A 321 9.47 -5.84 -0.04
C VAL A 321 7.94 -5.92 -0.20
N ASP A 322 7.12 -5.43 0.77
CA ASP A 322 5.64 -5.40 0.74
C ASP A 322 4.99 -4.10 1.34
N TYR A 323 4.88 -3.01 0.54
CA TYR A 323 4.27 -1.66 0.79
C TYR A 323 5.06 -0.65 1.69
N ASP A 324 5.02 0.66 1.38
CA ASP A 324 6.29 1.42 1.15
C ASP A 324 6.42 2.95 1.51
N SER A 325 7.68 3.46 1.63
CA SER A 325 8.19 4.75 1.09
C SER A 325 9.76 4.83 0.96
N GLU A 326 10.30 5.75 0.16
CA GLU A 326 11.55 5.68 -0.66
C GLU A 326 12.90 5.17 -0.05
N THR A 327 13.01 3.87 0.26
CA THR A 327 14.27 3.14 0.54
C THR A 327 15.24 3.04 -0.67
N ARG A 328 16.54 2.68 -0.52
CA ARG A 328 17.45 2.31 -1.65
C ARG A 328 18.64 1.42 -1.25
N TYR A 329 18.34 0.24 -0.69
CA TYR A 329 19.09 -1.05 -0.78
C TYR A 329 18.52 -1.97 0.32
N ALA A 330 17.89 -3.12 0.03
CA ALA A 330 17.17 -3.89 1.08
C ALA A 330 17.12 -5.43 0.92
N LEU A 331 17.16 -6.15 2.04
CA LEU A 331 17.14 -7.63 2.12
C LEU A 331 15.86 -8.25 2.69
N GLU A 332 14.96 -7.51 3.35
CA GLU A 332 13.52 -7.83 3.54
C GLU A 332 12.83 -6.75 4.41
N GLU A 333 11.53 -6.52 4.26
CA GLU A 333 10.84 -5.31 4.76
C GLU A 333 9.33 -5.48 5.03
N ILE A 334 8.76 -4.60 5.87
CA ILE A 334 7.33 -4.26 6.14
C ILE A 334 7.38 -3.17 7.26
N VAL A 335 7.68 -1.88 7.13
CA VAL A 335 7.51 -0.80 6.16
C VAL A 335 8.42 0.33 6.71
N GLY A 336 8.90 1.28 5.90
CA GLY A 336 9.56 2.51 6.39
C GLY A 336 9.33 3.73 5.50
N TYR A 337 9.98 4.85 5.84
CA TYR A 337 10.00 6.07 5.00
C TYR A 337 11.44 6.60 4.83
N GLN A 338 12.06 6.34 3.67
CA GLN A 338 13.39 6.83 3.24
C GLN A 338 14.65 6.20 3.91
N LEU A 339 14.90 4.89 3.70
CA LEU A 339 16.05 4.17 4.28
C LEU A 339 17.08 3.62 3.26
N TYR A 340 18.39 3.61 3.57
CA TYR A 340 19.43 3.18 2.62
C TYR A 340 20.37 2.12 3.26
N GLN A 341 20.33 0.87 2.75
CA GLN A 341 20.96 -0.36 3.31
C GLN A 341 20.24 -1.01 4.52
N VAL A 342 19.18 -1.78 4.22
CA VAL A 342 18.26 -2.44 5.17
C VAL A 342 18.44 -3.97 5.15
N ILE A 343 18.44 -4.62 6.33
CA ILE A 343 18.70 -6.06 6.47
C ILE A 343 17.52 -6.91 6.99
N TRP A 344 16.57 -6.32 7.72
CA TRP A 344 15.18 -6.78 7.91
C TRP A 344 14.41 -5.67 8.65
N VAL A 345 13.13 -5.38 8.32
CA VAL A 345 12.34 -4.38 9.07
C VAL A 345 10.86 -4.76 9.22
N ASN A 346 10.31 -4.43 10.39
CA ASN A 346 8.93 -4.71 10.87
C ASN A 346 8.69 -3.94 12.19
N TYR A 347 8.33 -2.65 12.25
CA TYR A 347 8.03 -1.59 11.25
C TYR A 347 8.76 -0.29 11.67
N CYS A 348 8.83 0.78 10.84
CA CYS A 348 9.36 2.09 11.26
C CYS A 348 8.69 3.32 10.59
N SER A 349 9.07 4.51 11.08
CA SER A 349 8.94 5.79 10.37
C SER A 349 10.26 6.10 9.68
#